data_AF-A0A6G0VJ03-F1
#
_entry.id   AF-A0A6G0VJ03-F1
#
_cell.length_a   1.000
_cell.length_b   1.000
_cell.length_c   1.000
_cell.angle_alpha   90.00
_cell.angle_beta   90.00
_cell.angle_gamma   90.00
#
_symmetry.space_group_name_H-M   'P 1'
#
loop_
_entity.id
_entity.type
_entity.pdbx_description
1 polymer ?
#
loop_
_entity_poly.entity_id
_entity_poly.type
_entity_poly.pdbx_seq_one_letter_code
_entity_poly.pdbx_strand_id
1 'polypeptide(L)'
;NICVWCNRLLYSIRHKRYSIQNNQKTRTYFSPRKKQNLERLNKTIAIVKKKYRRKSKTITRLQAHLRRVQTEMKNVSNEKLENQLKDHNISEGQSELIKEIYRAAKVKNTKNRRYSENWMLLCLLFQIRSPSGYKYLKEQNILPLPSISTIRKHLLAVKIGCGFDKDFFKLLKKKFSEKSDNQKKVILVFDEIFVRESLNVNTRNLTYNGLEDYGDEFKPKTLEKANHALVLMIQGLADRLHQPIAMFASKGPVKGIELTKIVLKAILLLENAEIQVMGITSDGAATNRSLWNALGVSGKADKFKNFFENPYDPNRKVFVFSDAPHLLKTVRNRLFAEQKLRIHPNKQYIQWSFYEKVFSYDSKTMLKICPKLTKSHFDLNNLTKMKVKFAS
;
A
#
# COMPACT_ATOMS: atom_id res chain seq x y z
N ASN A 1 -36.13 -97.55 -40.50
CA ASN A 1 -34.89 -97.74 -39.72
C ASN A 1 -34.17 -96.42 -39.49
N ILE A 2 -34.32 -95.82 -38.30
CA ILE A 2 -33.56 -94.63 -37.91
C ILE A 2 -32.12 -95.07 -37.62
N CYS A 3 -31.14 -94.38 -38.21
CA CYS A 3 -29.70 -94.61 -38.00
C CYS A 3 -29.31 -94.48 -36.51
N VAL A 4 -28.41 -95.35 -36.03
CA VAL A 4 -27.91 -95.37 -34.64
C VAL A 4 -27.41 -94.00 -34.17
N TRP A 5 -26.79 -93.23 -35.07
CA TRP A 5 -26.29 -91.89 -34.78
C TRP A 5 -27.42 -90.87 -34.56
N CYS A 6 -28.52 -90.98 -35.30
CA CYS A 6 -29.69 -90.13 -35.10
C CYS A 6 -30.39 -90.44 -33.77
N ASN A 7 -30.45 -91.71 -33.36
CA ASN A 7 -30.97 -92.10 -32.05
C ASN A 7 -30.08 -91.59 -30.90
N ARG A 8 -28.75 -91.65 -31.03
CA ARG A 8 -27.82 -91.05 -30.04
C ARG A 8 -27.97 -89.54 -29.95
N LEU A 9 -28.17 -88.86 -31.08
CA LEU A 9 -28.40 -87.40 -31.10
C LEU A 9 -29.71 -87.05 -30.40
N LEU A 10 -30.80 -87.76 -30.71
CA LEU A 10 -32.11 -87.58 -30.08
C LEU A 10 -32.05 -87.83 -28.56
N TYR A 11 -31.35 -88.88 -28.14
CA TYR A 11 -31.12 -89.18 -26.72
C TYR A 11 -30.36 -88.04 -26.03
N SER A 12 -29.26 -87.56 -26.62
CA SER A 12 -28.47 -86.45 -26.08
C SER A 12 -29.27 -85.15 -25.96
N ILE A 13 -30.09 -84.83 -26.97
CA ILE A 13 -30.96 -83.64 -26.97
C ILE A 13 -32.04 -83.76 -25.89
N ARG A 14 -32.69 -84.92 -25.75
CA ARG A 14 -33.69 -85.17 -24.70
C ARG A 14 -33.07 -85.06 -23.31
N HIS A 15 -31.90 -85.67 -23.09
CA HIS A 15 -31.19 -85.59 -21.81
C HIS A 15 -30.79 -84.15 -21.45
N LYS A 16 -30.37 -83.36 -22.44
CA LYS A 16 -30.00 -81.95 -22.25
C LYS A 16 -31.22 -81.09 -21.91
N ARG A 17 -32.36 -81.31 -22.58
CA ARG A 17 -33.63 -80.64 -22.25
C ARG A 17 -34.13 -80.99 -20.86
N TYR A 18 -34.07 -82.28 -20.48
CA TYR A 18 -34.42 -82.75 -19.15
C TYR A 18 -33.52 -82.13 -18.06
N SER A 19 -32.21 -82.06 -18.30
CA SER A 19 -31.26 -81.42 -17.37
C SER A 19 -31.54 -79.91 -17.20
N ILE A 20 -31.91 -79.21 -18.29
CA ILE A 20 -32.28 -77.78 -18.24
C ILE A 20 -33.57 -77.56 -17.46
N GLN A 21 -34.58 -78.41 -17.63
CA GLN A 21 -35.83 -78.35 -16.86
C GLN A 21 -35.60 -78.58 -15.36
N ASN A 22 -34.65 -79.44 -14.99
CA ASN A 22 -34.33 -79.75 -13.60
C ASN A 22 -33.21 -78.87 -13.00
N ASN A 23 -32.86 -77.74 -13.62
CA ASN A 23 -31.79 -76.83 -13.17
C ASN A 23 -30.41 -77.50 -12.97
N GLN A 24 -30.15 -78.63 -13.61
CA GLN A 24 -28.87 -79.34 -13.54
C GLN A 24 -27.88 -78.76 -14.57
N LYS A 25 -26.60 -78.59 -14.17
CA LYS A 25 -25.56 -78.01 -15.02
C LYS A 25 -25.31 -78.91 -16.25
N THR A 26 -25.64 -78.40 -17.43
CA THR A 26 -25.28 -79.07 -18.69
C THR A 26 -23.80 -78.82 -19.01
N ARG A 27 -23.03 -79.88 -19.24
CA ARG A 27 -21.61 -79.79 -19.63
C ARG A 27 -21.54 -79.34 -21.09
N THR A 28 -21.17 -78.09 -21.34
CA THR A 28 -20.94 -77.57 -22.69
C THR A 28 -19.58 -78.05 -23.20
N TYR A 29 -19.58 -78.87 -24.25
CA TYR A 29 -18.36 -79.32 -24.91
C TYR A 29 -17.84 -78.21 -25.83
N PHE A 30 -16.80 -77.51 -25.40
CA PHE A 30 -16.06 -76.55 -26.23
C PHE A 30 -14.96 -77.26 -27.01
N SER A 31 -14.68 -76.82 -28.25
CA SER A 31 -13.47 -77.25 -28.95
C SER A 31 -12.21 -76.80 -28.18
N PRO A 32 -11.07 -77.51 -28.30
CA PRO A 32 -9.86 -77.21 -27.52
C PRO A 32 -9.42 -75.73 -27.60
N ARG A 33 -9.56 -75.13 -28.79
CA ARG A 33 -9.25 -73.72 -29.06
C ARG A 33 -10.20 -72.76 -28.35
N LYS A 34 -11.51 -73.06 -28.32
CA LYS A 34 -12.52 -72.28 -27.57
C LYS A 34 -12.33 -72.40 -26.06
N LYS A 35 -11.93 -73.58 -25.58
CA LYS A 35 -11.63 -73.83 -24.15
C LYS A 35 -10.42 -73.01 -23.67
N GLN A 36 -9.34 -72.96 -24.45
CA GLN A 36 -8.18 -72.10 -24.14
C GLN A 36 -8.54 -70.61 -24.08
N ASN A 37 -9.37 -70.11 -25.02
CA ASN A 37 -9.82 -68.71 -24.99
C ASN A 37 -10.69 -68.41 -23.76
N LEU A 38 -11.59 -69.32 -23.39
CA LEU A 38 -12.40 -69.21 -22.17
C LEU A 38 -11.53 -69.17 -20.90
N GLU A 39 -10.51 -70.02 -20.84
CA GLU A 39 -9.55 -70.04 -19.71
C GLU A 39 -8.74 -68.74 -19.63
N ARG A 40 -8.28 -68.20 -20.77
CA ARG A 40 -7.62 -66.88 -20.82
C ARG A 40 -8.54 -65.77 -20.33
N LEU A 41 -9.79 -65.73 -20.81
CA LEU A 41 -10.80 -64.77 -20.35
C LEU A 41 -11.07 -64.87 -18.85
N ASN A 42 -11.24 -66.08 -18.32
CA ASN A 42 -11.44 -66.31 -16.89
C ASN A 42 -10.24 -65.86 -16.05
N LYS A 43 -9.01 -66.12 -16.51
CA LYS A 43 -7.78 -65.60 -15.87
C LYS A 43 -7.75 -64.07 -15.88
N THR A 44 -8.08 -63.44 -17.01
CA THR A 44 -8.14 -61.97 -17.13
C THR A 44 -9.20 -61.40 -16.19
N ILE A 45 -10.41 -61.98 -16.15
CA ILE A 45 -11.48 -61.57 -15.23
C ILE A 45 -11.04 -61.71 -13.77
N ALA A 46 -10.35 -62.79 -13.41
CA ALA A 46 -9.84 -62.99 -12.05
C ALA A 46 -8.79 -61.93 -11.68
N ILE A 47 -7.86 -61.61 -12.60
CA ILE A 47 -6.85 -60.56 -12.41
C ILE A 47 -7.51 -59.19 -12.26
N VAL A 48 -8.50 -58.86 -13.10
CA VAL A 48 -9.26 -57.60 -13.04
C VAL A 48 -10.03 -57.51 -11.72
N LYS A 49 -10.73 -58.56 -11.29
CA LYS A 49 -11.42 -58.61 -10.00
C LYS A 49 -10.45 -58.41 -8.82
N LYS A 50 -9.25 -59.01 -8.88
CA LYS A 50 -8.21 -58.84 -7.84
C LYS A 50 -7.66 -57.41 -7.82
N LYS A 51 -7.40 -56.80 -8.99
CA LYS A 51 -7.01 -55.38 -9.10
C LYS A 51 -8.11 -54.45 -8.57
N TYR A 52 -9.36 -54.69 -8.93
CA TYR A 52 -10.50 -53.92 -8.44
C TYR A 52 -10.65 -54.01 -6.92
N ARG A 53 -10.58 -55.21 -6.33
CA ARG A 53 -10.60 -55.41 -4.88
C ARG A 53 -9.47 -54.66 -4.17
N ARG A 54 -8.25 -54.68 -4.73
CA ARG A 54 -7.09 -53.94 -4.18
C ARG A 54 -7.33 -52.43 -4.22
N LYS A 55 -7.72 -51.88 -5.38
CA LYS A 55 -8.02 -50.44 -5.52
C LYS A 55 -9.17 -50.01 -4.60
N SER A 56 -10.23 -50.80 -4.52
CA SER A 56 -11.37 -50.54 -3.63
C SER A 56 -10.92 -50.46 -2.17
N LYS A 57 -10.12 -51.43 -1.67
CA LYS A 57 -9.53 -51.37 -0.33
C LYS A 57 -8.66 -50.13 -0.10
N THR A 58 -7.85 -49.73 -1.09
CA THR A 58 -7.04 -48.51 -1.00
C THR A 58 -7.92 -47.26 -0.89
N ILE A 59 -8.98 -47.17 -1.70
CA ILE A 59 -9.94 -46.06 -1.65
C ILE A 59 -10.60 -45.99 -0.26
N THR A 60 -11.04 -47.12 0.30
CA THR A 60 -11.67 -47.14 1.63
C THR A 60 -10.69 -46.69 2.72
N ARG A 61 -9.42 -47.13 2.66
CA ARG A 61 -8.38 -46.69 3.60
C ARG A 61 -8.10 -45.19 3.49
N LEU A 62 -7.96 -44.67 2.27
CA LEU A 62 -7.73 -43.25 2.03
C LEU A 62 -8.91 -42.42 2.54
N GLN A 63 -10.16 -42.85 2.28
CA GLN A 63 -11.35 -42.18 2.80
C GLN A 63 -11.40 -42.18 4.33
N ALA A 64 -11.03 -43.29 4.98
CA ALA A 64 -10.97 -43.36 6.44
C ALA A 64 -9.89 -42.43 7.01
N HIS A 65 -8.70 -42.39 6.39
CA HIS A 65 -7.63 -41.49 6.79
C HIS A 65 -8.03 -40.01 6.63
N LEU A 66 -8.67 -39.67 5.51
CA LEU A 66 -9.16 -38.32 5.23
C LEU A 66 -10.20 -37.87 6.28
N ARG A 67 -11.13 -38.76 6.67
CA ARG A 67 -12.08 -38.48 7.76
C ARG A 67 -11.39 -38.27 9.10
N ARG A 68 -10.37 -39.09 9.43
CA ARG A 68 -9.59 -38.93 10.66
C ARG A 68 -8.92 -37.55 10.71
N VAL A 69 -8.19 -37.17 9.66
CA VAL A 69 -7.54 -35.85 9.55
C VAL A 69 -8.55 -34.71 9.62
N GLN A 70 -9.71 -34.84 8.95
CA GLN A 70 -10.78 -33.84 9.05
C GLN A 70 -11.32 -33.68 10.48
N THR A 71 -11.37 -34.78 11.24
CA THR A 71 -11.86 -34.77 12.63
C THR A 71 -10.81 -34.14 13.55
N GLU A 72 -9.54 -34.47 13.35
CA GLU A 72 -8.40 -33.81 14.01
C GLU A 72 -8.41 -32.31 13.75
N MET A 73 -8.54 -31.87 12.49
CA MET A 73 -8.60 -30.45 12.13
C MET A 73 -9.81 -29.71 12.72
N LYS A 74 -10.95 -30.39 12.88
CA LYS A 74 -12.17 -29.82 13.49
C LYS A 74 -12.01 -29.63 15.00
N ASN A 75 -11.23 -30.49 15.65
CA ASN A 75 -11.00 -30.49 17.09
C ASN A 75 -9.83 -29.59 17.52
N VAL A 76 -9.06 -29.03 16.59
CA VAL A 76 -8.05 -28.02 16.92
C VAL A 76 -8.75 -26.77 17.48
N SER A 77 -8.55 -26.51 18.77
CA SER A 77 -8.99 -25.27 19.41
C SER A 77 -8.08 -24.12 18.99
N ASN A 78 -8.60 -22.89 19.01
CA ASN A 78 -7.81 -21.70 18.71
C ASN A 78 -6.63 -21.55 19.71
N GLU A 79 -6.81 -21.98 20.96
CA GLU A 79 -5.79 -21.95 22.02
C GLU A 79 -4.60 -22.88 21.72
N LYS A 80 -4.87 -24.09 21.23
CA LYS A 80 -3.81 -25.03 20.84
C LYS A 80 -2.99 -24.48 19.67
N LEU A 81 -3.65 -23.77 18.75
CA LEU A 81 -3.02 -23.08 17.63
C LEU A 81 -2.14 -21.92 18.11
N GLU A 82 -2.60 -21.11 19.06
CA GLU A 82 -1.81 -20.01 19.61
C GLU A 82 -0.57 -20.49 20.35
N ASN A 83 -0.68 -21.57 21.13
CA ASN A 83 0.47 -22.15 21.82
C ASN A 83 1.50 -22.68 20.81
N GLN A 84 1.07 -23.41 19.78
CA GLN A 84 1.97 -23.89 18.72
C GLN A 84 2.65 -22.75 17.94
N LEU A 85 1.94 -21.64 17.68
CA LEU A 85 2.54 -20.50 17.00
C LEU A 85 3.62 -19.81 17.86
N LYS A 86 3.40 -19.74 19.19
CA LYS A 86 4.39 -19.23 20.15
C LYS A 86 5.59 -20.16 20.27
N ASP A 87 5.36 -21.46 20.39
CA ASP A 87 6.42 -22.47 20.53
C ASP A 87 7.38 -22.50 19.33
N HIS A 88 6.88 -22.14 18.13
CA HIS A 88 7.67 -22.09 16.91
C HIS A 88 8.24 -20.71 16.55
N ASN A 89 8.14 -19.70 17.42
CA ASN A 89 8.65 -18.33 17.20
C ASN A 89 8.23 -17.72 15.85
N ILE A 90 6.96 -17.92 15.45
CA ILE A 90 6.42 -17.35 14.20
C ILE A 90 6.16 -15.86 14.39
N SER A 91 6.47 -15.05 13.38
CA SER A 91 6.23 -13.60 13.42
C SER A 91 4.74 -13.26 13.62
N GLU A 92 4.46 -12.10 14.23
CA GLU A 92 3.09 -11.68 14.55
C GLU A 92 2.19 -11.59 13.29
N GLY A 93 2.72 -11.03 12.19
CA GLY A 93 1.97 -10.93 10.93
C GLY A 93 1.64 -12.28 10.29
N GLN A 94 2.57 -13.25 10.36
CA GLN A 94 2.31 -14.62 9.90
C GLN A 94 1.33 -15.34 10.82
N SER A 95 1.44 -15.12 12.13
CA SER A 95 0.51 -15.68 13.11
C SER A 95 -0.92 -15.21 12.86
N GLU A 96 -1.13 -13.91 12.63
CA GLU A 96 -2.46 -13.36 12.33
C GLU A 96 -3.01 -13.91 10.99
N LEU A 97 -2.15 -14.06 9.98
CA LEU A 97 -2.53 -14.68 8.71
C LEU A 97 -2.99 -16.14 8.90
N ILE A 98 -2.23 -16.94 9.65
CA ILE A 98 -2.56 -18.35 9.90
C ILE A 98 -3.88 -18.46 10.67
N LYS A 99 -4.08 -17.60 11.68
CA LYS A 99 -5.35 -17.51 12.43
C LYS A 99 -6.51 -17.23 11.47
N GLU A 100 -6.38 -16.28 10.55
CA GLU A 100 -7.46 -15.98 9.61
C GLU A 100 -7.67 -17.04 8.53
N ILE A 101 -6.62 -17.72 8.07
CA ILE A 101 -6.79 -18.89 7.19
C ILE A 101 -7.61 -19.96 7.91
N TYR A 102 -7.28 -20.22 9.18
CA TYR A 102 -7.96 -21.22 9.98
C TYR A 102 -9.43 -20.82 10.27
N ARG A 103 -9.69 -19.56 10.62
CA ARG A 103 -11.06 -19.04 10.79
C ARG A 103 -11.84 -19.10 9.47
N ALA A 104 -11.23 -18.70 8.37
CA ALA A 104 -11.87 -18.70 7.05
C ALA A 104 -12.21 -20.13 6.57
N ALA A 105 -11.43 -21.14 6.96
CA ALA A 105 -11.68 -22.54 6.64
C ALA A 105 -12.89 -23.12 7.41
N LYS A 106 -13.20 -22.61 8.62
CA LYS A 106 -14.36 -23.05 9.42
C LYS A 106 -15.70 -22.57 8.83
N VAL A 107 -15.70 -21.50 8.04
CA VAL A 107 -16.94 -20.90 7.52
C VAL A 107 -17.35 -21.56 6.21
N LYS A 108 -18.57 -22.14 6.18
CA LYS A 108 -19.13 -22.77 4.96
C LYS A 108 -19.42 -21.76 3.84
N ASN A 109 -19.84 -20.54 4.19
CA ASN A 109 -20.12 -19.47 3.23
C ASN A 109 -19.06 -18.38 3.30
N THR A 110 -18.33 -18.19 2.19
CA THR A 110 -17.26 -17.19 2.09
C THR A 110 -17.74 -15.75 2.33
N LYS A 111 -19.03 -15.46 2.12
CA LYS A 111 -19.63 -14.15 2.34
C LYS A 111 -19.86 -13.81 3.81
N ASN A 112 -19.92 -14.80 4.69
CA ASN A 112 -20.17 -14.61 6.13
C ASN A 112 -18.88 -14.59 6.97
N ARG A 113 -17.72 -14.39 6.32
CA ARG A 113 -16.44 -14.28 7.00
C ARG A 113 -16.38 -12.99 7.80
N ARG A 114 -16.11 -13.12 9.10
CA ARG A 114 -15.75 -12.01 9.99
C ARG A 114 -14.23 -12.00 10.12
N TYR A 115 -13.65 -10.80 10.05
CA TYR A 115 -12.21 -10.59 10.11
C TYR A 115 -11.85 -9.94 11.45
N SER A 116 -10.68 -10.26 11.99
CA SER A 116 -10.14 -9.54 13.14
C SER A 116 -9.77 -8.08 12.78
N GLU A 117 -9.73 -7.20 13.78
CA GLU A 117 -9.34 -5.80 13.58
C GLU A 117 -7.89 -5.67 13.10
N ASN A 118 -6.98 -6.47 13.67
CA ASN A 118 -5.57 -6.52 13.26
C ASN A 118 -5.43 -6.98 11.80
N TRP A 119 -6.17 -8.02 11.39
CA TRP A 119 -6.16 -8.47 10.00
C TRP A 119 -6.75 -7.42 9.05
N MET A 120 -7.83 -6.75 9.46
CA MET A 120 -8.41 -5.65 8.69
C MET A 120 -7.41 -4.50 8.49
N LEU A 121 -6.64 -4.15 9.52
CA LEU A 121 -5.59 -3.14 9.42
C LEU A 121 -4.47 -3.57 8.46
N LEU A 122 -3.99 -4.81 8.56
CA LEU A 122 -2.99 -5.37 7.63
C LEU A 122 -3.50 -5.37 6.18
N CYS A 123 -4.75 -5.77 5.97
CA CYS A 123 -5.39 -5.76 4.65
C CYS A 123 -5.52 -4.34 4.10
N LEU A 124 -5.85 -3.36 4.95
CA LEU A 124 -5.94 -1.95 4.59
C LEU A 124 -4.57 -1.39 4.19
N LEU A 125 -3.52 -1.66 4.97
CA LEU A 125 -2.13 -1.28 4.63
C LEU A 125 -1.68 -1.92 3.32
N PHE A 126 -2.01 -3.19 3.10
CA PHE A 126 -1.66 -3.87 1.87
C PHE A 126 -2.41 -3.31 0.66
N GLN A 127 -3.71 -2.99 0.80
CA GLN A 127 -4.49 -2.33 -0.24
C GLN A 127 -3.97 -0.93 -0.59
N ILE A 128 -3.44 -0.18 0.39
CA ILE A 128 -2.80 1.12 0.15
C ILE A 128 -1.49 0.95 -0.62
N ARG A 129 -0.68 -0.05 -0.25
CA ARG A 129 0.65 -0.26 -0.85
C ARG A 129 0.60 -0.91 -2.23
N SER A 130 -0.34 -1.83 -2.46
CA SER A 130 -0.51 -2.53 -3.75
C SER A 130 -1.96 -2.95 -4.00
N PRO A 131 -2.79 -2.05 -4.57
CA PRO A 131 -4.17 -2.36 -4.96
C PRO A 131 -4.28 -3.53 -5.94
N SER A 132 -3.34 -3.63 -6.90
CA SER A 132 -3.30 -4.69 -7.91
C SER A 132 -2.94 -6.03 -7.30
N GLY A 133 -1.92 -6.08 -6.43
CA GLY A 133 -1.52 -7.28 -5.72
C GLY A 133 -2.61 -7.78 -4.79
N TYR A 134 -3.25 -6.87 -4.05
CA TYR A 134 -4.40 -7.19 -3.20
C TYR A 134 -5.55 -7.81 -4.00
N LYS A 135 -5.92 -7.18 -5.13
CA LYS A 135 -6.98 -7.68 -6.02
C LYS A 135 -6.65 -9.07 -6.56
N TYR A 136 -5.43 -9.27 -7.06
CA TYR A 136 -4.97 -10.56 -7.58
C TYR A 136 -5.06 -11.68 -6.53
N LEU A 137 -4.47 -11.48 -5.35
CA LEU A 137 -4.45 -12.50 -4.29
C LEU A 137 -5.87 -12.86 -3.81
N LYS A 138 -6.77 -11.87 -3.81
CA LYS A 138 -8.17 -12.09 -3.48
C LYS A 138 -8.92 -12.85 -4.58
N GLU A 139 -8.76 -12.47 -5.85
CA GLU A 139 -9.45 -13.10 -6.98
C GLU A 139 -9.00 -14.54 -7.20
N GLN A 140 -7.72 -14.82 -6.99
CA GLN A 140 -7.17 -16.17 -7.04
C GLN A 140 -7.47 -17.00 -5.76
N ASN A 141 -8.20 -16.45 -4.79
CA ASN A 141 -8.49 -17.07 -3.50
C ASN A 141 -7.26 -17.60 -2.76
N ILE A 142 -6.11 -16.94 -2.94
CA ILE A 142 -4.85 -17.35 -2.30
C ILE A 142 -4.90 -17.04 -0.80
N LEU A 143 -5.46 -15.88 -0.43
CA LEU A 143 -5.57 -15.41 0.96
C LEU A 143 -7.03 -15.05 1.32
N PRO A 144 -7.43 -15.20 2.60
CA PRO A 144 -8.75 -14.81 3.08
C PRO A 144 -8.84 -13.28 3.22
N LEU A 145 -8.93 -12.58 2.09
CA LEU A 145 -8.93 -11.12 2.04
C LEU A 145 -10.36 -10.55 2.01
N PRO A 146 -10.65 -9.49 2.80
CA PRO A 146 -11.92 -8.77 2.73
C PRO A 146 -12.16 -8.15 1.36
N SER A 147 -13.42 -7.82 1.06
CA SER A 147 -13.73 -7.11 -0.17
C SER A 147 -13.13 -5.70 -0.18
N ILE A 148 -12.74 -5.21 -1.35
CA ILE A 148 -12.26 -3.82 -1.52
C ILE A 148 -13.33 -2.84 -1.02
N SER A 149 -14.61 -3.13 -1.25
CA SER A 149 -15.73 -2.35 -0.72
C SER A 149 -15.76 -2.33 0.81
N THR A 150 -15.43 -3.44 1.47
CA THR A 150 -15.31 -3.50 2.93
C THR A 150 -14.16 -2.60 3.40
N ILE A 151 -12.96 -2.71 2.81
CA ILE A 151 -11.83 -1.83 3.16
C ILE A 151 -12.21 -0.35 2.98
N ARG A 152 -12.84 0.00 1.84
CA ARG A 152 -13.29 1.37 1.58
C ARG A 152 -14.29 1.86 2.63
N LYS A 153 -15.22 1.02 3.10
CA LYS A 153 -16.14 1.39 4.18
C LYS A 153 -15.41 1.73 5.48
N HIS A 154 -14.36 0.99 5.83
CA HIS A 154 -13.53 1.30 7.00
C HIS A 154 -12.73 2.59 6.81
N LEU A 155 -12.14 2.81 5.64
CA LEU A 155 -11.46 4.07 5.32
C LEU A 155 -12.40 5.28 5.41
N LEU A 156 -13.64 5.13 4.93
CA LEU A 156 -14.68 6.17 5.00
C LEU A 156 -15.17 6.46 6.42
N ALA A 157 -14.91 5.59 7.39
CA ALA A 157 -15.24 5.87 8.79
C ALA A 157 -14.30 6.95 9.39
N VAL A 158 -13.10 7.11 8.82
CA VAL A 158 -12.17 8.17 9.21
C VAL A 158 -12.60 9.46 8.54
N LYS A 159 -13.03 10.44 9.33
CA LYS A 159 -13.37 11.78 8.84
C LYS A 159 -12.07 12.52 8.53
N ILE A 160 -11.72 12.61 7.26
CA ILE A 160 -10.57 13.38 6.79
C ILE A 160 -11.13 14.57 6.01
N GLY A 161 -10.97 15.77 6.55
CA GLY A 161 -11.37 17.04 5.94
C GLY A 161 -10.20 18.02 5.91
N CYS A 162 -10.43 19.22 5.35
CA CYS A 162 -9.45 20.29 5.43
C CYS A 162 -9.41 20.88 6.85
N GLY A 163 -8.27 21.44 7.22
CA GLY A 163 -8.03 22.02 8.55
C GLY A 163 -7.35 21.09 9.54
N PHE A 164 -7.49 21.42 10.82
CA PHE A 164 -6.88 20.69 11.92
C PHE A 164 -7.87 19.71 12.55
N ASP A 165 -7.59 18.41 12.46
CA ASP A 165 -8.43 17.37 13.07
C ASP A 165 -8.09 17.19 14.57
N LYS A 166 -9.05 17.50 15.43
CA LYS A 166 -8.92 17.40 16.89
C LYS A 166 -8.61 15.97 17.35
N ASP A 167 -9.23 14.96 16.73
CA ASP A 167 -9.03 13.58 17.14
C ASP A 167 -7.65 13.08 16.69
N PHE A 168 -7.17 13.54 15.54
CA PHE A 168 -5.79 13.34 15.12
C PHE A 168 -4.78 13.91 16.12
N PHE A 169 -4.94 15.16 16.59
CA PHE A 169 -4.03 15.75 17.58
C PHE A 169 -4.04 15.03 18.93
N LYS A 170 -5.18 14.47 19.36
CA LYS A 170 -5.24 13.59 20.56
C LYS A 170 -4.42 12.32 20.38
N LEU A 171 -4.55 11.67 19.22
CA LEU A 171 -3.73 10.49 18.89
C LEU A 171 -2.25 10.84 18.78
N LEU A 172 -1.94 12.00 18.20
CA LEU A 172 -0.59 12.51 18.09
C LEU A 172 0.03 12.73 19.48
N LYS A 173 -0.70 13.35 20.40
CA LYS A 173 -0.28 13.52 21.79
C LYS A 173 0.08 12.18 22.45
N LYS A 174 -0.78 11.16 22.32
CA LYS A 174 -0.51 9.80 22.84
C LYS A 174 0.74 9.17 22.22
N LYS A 175 0.98 9.39 20.92
CA LYS A 175 2.18 8.89 20.24
C LYS A 175 3.46 9.57 20.73
N PHE A 176 3.39 10.86 21.07
CA PHE A 176 4.54 11.62 21.54
C PHE A 176 4.77 11.53 23.06
N SER A 177 3.78 11.13 23.86
CA SER A 177 3.98 10.91 25.30
C SER A 177 4.98 9.78 25.59
N GLU A 178 5.12 8.81 24.70
CA GLU A 178 6.09 7.71 24.81
C GLU A 178 7.51 8.11 24.37
N LYS A 179 7.69 9.32 23.83
CA LYS A 179 8.98 9.78 23.28
C LYS A 179 9.81 10.56 24.29
N SER A 180 11.13 10.52 24.11
CA SER A 180 12.06 11.36 24.86
C SER A 180 11.95 12.84 24.46
N ASP A 181 12.39 13.75 25.33
CA ASP A 181 12.31 15.20 25.10
C ASP A 181 13.01 15.65 23.80
N ASN A 182 14.12 15.02 23.44
CA ASN A 182 14.80 15.33 22.17
C ASN A 182 14.00 14.85 20.95
N GLN A 183 13.29 13.72 21.06
CA GLN A 183 12.42 13.21 20.00
C GLN A 183 11.10 13.97 19.87
N LYS A 184 10.73 14.76 20.89
CA LYS A 184 9.58 15.69 20.85
C LYS A 184 9.88 17.00 20.10
N LYS A 185 11.16 17.28 19.78
CA LYS A 185 11.57 18.47 19.02
C LYS A 185 11.37 18.26 17.52
N VAL A 186 10.62 19.16 16.90
CA VAL A 186 10.25 19.08 15.47
C VAL A 186 10.45 20.41 14.74
N ILE A 187 10.55 20.33 13.41
CA ILE A 187 10.41 21.46 12.50
C ILE A 187 9.05 21.35 11.80
N LEU A 188 8.34 22.47 11.73
CA LEU A 188 7.12 22.58 10.93
C LEU A 188 7.49 23.00 9.50
N VAL A 189 7.13 22.16 8.53
CA VAL A 189 7.36 22.41 7.10
C VAL A 189 6.02 22.60 6.43
N PHE A 190 5.91 23.60 5.56
CA PHE A 190 4.71 23.82 4.78
C PHE A 190 5.03 24.27 3.36
N ASP A 191 4.24 23.76 2.42
CA ASP A 191 4.35 24.09 1.00
C ASP A 191 2.98 23.99 0.32
N GLU A 192 2.86 24.65 -0.81
CA GLU A 192 1.65 24.66 -1.63
C GLU A 192 1.80 23.74 -2.84
N ILE A 193 0.77 22.93 -3.09
CA ILE A 193 0.74 22.00 -4.20
C ILE A 193 -0.37 22.41 -5.15
N PHE A 194 -0.07 22.52 -6.44
CA PHE A 194 -1.09 22.74 -7.47
C PHE A 194 -1.98 21.51 -7.61
N VAL A 195 -3.30 21.71 -7.53
CA VAL A 195 -4.31 20.67 -7.70
C VAL A 195 -5.23 21.00 -8.86
N ARG A 196 -5.75 19.97 -9.53
CA ARG A 196 -6.71 20.15 -10.62
C ARG A 196 -8.05 20.61 -10.06
N GLU A 197 -8.57 21.70 -10.61
CA GLU A 197 -9.92 22.18 -10.30
C GLU A 197 -10.96 21.13 -10.72
N SER A 198 -11.76 20.67 -9.76
CA SER A 198 -12.89 19.78 -10.00
C SER A 198 -13.93 19.93 -8.90
N LEU A 199 -15.21 19.99 -9.26
CA LEU A 199 -16.30 20.05 -8.30
C LEU A 199 -17.02 18.70 -8.28
N ASN A 200 -17.03 18.03 -7.14
CA ASN A 200 -17.72 16.75 -6.96
C ASN A 200 -18.70 16.84 -5.81
N VAL A 201 -19.90 16.27 -5.99
CA VAL A 201 -20.88 16.15 -4.89
C VAL A 201 -20.57 14.91 -4.08
N ASN A 202 -20.34 15.09 -2.78
CA ASN A 202 -20.29 13.98 -1.85
C ASN A 202 -21.73 13.61 -1.47
N THR A 203 -22.24 12.54 -2.08
CA THR A 203 -23.63 12.10 -1.93
C THR A 203 -24.00 11.66 -0.51
N ARG A 204 -23.01 11.42 0.36
CA ARG A 204 -23.25 10.94 1.74
C ARG A 204 -23.59 12.05 2.72
N ASN A 205 -22.87 13.17 2.65
CA ASN A 205 -23.06 14.33 3.51
C ASN A 205 -23.72 15.50 2.76
N LEU A 206 -24.03 15.31 1.47
CA LEU A 206 -24.60 16.32 0.58
C LEU A 206 -23.74 17.59 0.50
N THR A 207 -22.41 17.46 0.65
CA THR A 207 -21.48 18.58 0.52
C THR A 207 -20.81 18.60 -0.85
N TYR A 208 -20.33 19.78 -1.24
CA TYR A 208 -19.50 19.96 -2.41
C TYR A 208 -18.03 19.81 -2.04
N ASN A 209 -17.30 18.96 -2.76
CA ASN A 209 -15.86 18.80 -2.66
C ASN A 209 -15.20 19.57 -3.82
N GLY A 210 -14.06 20.21 -3.54
CA GLY A 210 -13.27 20.94 -4.53
C GLY A 210 -13.51 22.46 -4.59
N LEU A 211 -14.18 23.00 -3.58
CA LEU A 211 -14.22 24.42 -3.30
C LEU A 211 -13.08 24.81 -2.34
N GLU A 212 -12.84 26.10 -2.19
CA GLU A 212 -11.98 26.63 -1.12
C GLU A 212 -12.47 26.13 0.24
N ASP A 213 -11.55 25.60 1.03
CA ASP A 213 -11.82 25.03 2.34
C ASP A 213 -10.59 25.22 3.22
N TYR A 214 -10.66 26.22 4.09
CA TYR A 214 -9.64 26.46 5.11
C TYR A 214 -10.01 25.81 6.46
N GLY A 215 -10.97 24.88 6.48
CA GLY A 215 -11.54 24.27 7.69
C GLY A 215 -12.58 25.14 8.38
N ASP A 216 -13.22 24.59 9.41
CA ASP A 216 -14.36 25.22 10.11
C ASP A 216 -14.03 26.58 10.75
N GLU A 217 -12.76 26.80 11.13
CA GLU A 217 -12.30 28.01 11.83
C GLU A 217 -11.97 29.16 10.88
N PHE A 218 -11.63 28.87 9.62
CA PHE A 218 -11.22 29.87 8.62
C PHE A 218 -12.22 29.81 7.46
N LYS A 219 -13.29 30.61 7.53
CA LYS A 219 -14.27 30.61 6.44
C LYS A 219 -13.70 31.32 5.20
N PRO A 220 -13.74 30.68 4.02
CA PRO A 220 -13.36 31.36 2.79
C PRO A 220 -14.32 32.53 2.56
N LYS A 221 -13.78 33.66 2.08
CA LYS A 221 -14.58 34.85 1.76
C LYS A 221 -15.45 34.64 0.51
N THR A 222 -15.11 33.66 -0.31
CA THR A 222 -15.66 33.39 -1.63
C THR A 222 -15.82 31.89 -1.85
N LEU A 223 -16.83 31.47 -2.61
CA LEU A 223 -17.09 30.06 -2.93
C LEU A 223 -16.42 29.68 -4.26
N GLU A 224 -15.09 29.76 -4.32
CA GLU A 224 -14.35 29.47 -5.54
C GLU A 224 -13.86 28.03 -5.61
N LYS A 225 -13.52 27.56 -6.82
CA LYS A 225 -12.93 26.23 -7.02
C LYS A 225 -11.47 26.25 -6.57
N ALA A 226 -11.12 25.35 -5.66
CA ALA A 226 -9.74 25.24 -5.20
C ALA A 226 -8.82 24.71 -6.32
N ASN A 227 -7.65 25.34 -6.45
CA ASN A 227 -6.59 24.93 -7.38
C ASN A 227 -5.22 24.80 -6.71
N HIS A 228 -5.12 25.13 -5.42
CA HIS A 228 -3.95 24.88 -4.60
C HIS A 228 -4.35 24.14 -3.32
N ALA A 229 -3.42 23.34 -2.81
CA ALA A 229 -3.52 22.67 -1.52
C ALA A 229 -2.30 23.06 -0.68
N LEU A 230 -2.52 23.81 0.39
CA LEU A 230 -1.50 24.10 1.39
C LEU A 230 -1.41 22.90 2.34
N VAL A 231 -0.23 22.29 2.44
CA VAL A 231 -0.01 21.13 3.32
C VAL A 231 0.98 21.51 4.41
N LEU A 232 0.61 21.25 5.67
CA LEU A 232 1.49 21.39 6.83
C LEU A 232 1.95 20.01 7.29
N MET A 233 3.24 19.86 7.51
CA MET A 233 3.87 18.62 7.93
C MET A 233 4.88 18.89 9.05
N ILE A 234 4.96 17.99 10.02
CA ILE A 234 6.05 18.00 11.00
C ILE A 234 7.17 17.06 10.57
N GLN A 235 8.40 17.49 10.80
CA GLN A 235 9.61 16.70 10.65
C GLN A 235 10.32 16.59 12.00
N GLY A 236 10.58 15.36 12.45
CA GLY A 236 11.36 15.11 13.66
C GLY A 236 12.83 15.52 13.48
N LEU A 237 13.43 16.11 14.51
CA LEU A 237 14.86 16.44 14.52
C LEU A 237 15.72 15.26 14.97
N ALA A 238 15.32 14.58 16.04
CA ALA A 238 16.02 13.43 16.60
C ALA A 238 15.38 12.08 16.22
N ASP A 239 14.37 12.08 15.34
CA ASP A 239 13.66 10.89 14.89
C ASP A 239 13.29 11.00 13.40
N ARG A 240 13.22 9.87 12.70
CA ARG A 240 12.80 9.79 11.29
C ARG A 240 11.28 9.85 11.17
N LEU A 241 10.69 10.91 11.70
CA LEU A 241 9.27 11.16 11.65
C LEU A 241 8.96 12.23 10.60
N HIS A 242 8.10 11.88 9.65
CA HIS A 242 7.45 12.82 8.74
C HIS A 242 5.95 12.58 8.82
N GLN A 243 5.20 13.58 9.26
CA GLN A 243 3.77 13.42 9.50
C GLN A 243 3.02 14.67 9.03
N PRO A 244 2.21 14.57 7.96
CA PRO A 244 1.25 15.62 7.62
C PRO A 244 0.28 15.81 8.79
N ILE A 245 0.01 17.07 9.15
CA ILE A 245 -0.84 17.43 10.29
C ILE A 245 -2.12 18.15 9.88
N ALA A 246 -2.10 18.84 8.73
CA ALA A 246 -3.24 19.58 8.21
C ALA A 246 -3.07 19.83 6.71
N MET A 247 -4.20 19.99 6.03
CA MET A 247 -4.28 20.36 4.63
C MET A 247 -5.41 21.38 4.46
N PHE A 248 -5.17 22.41 3.65
CA PHE A 248 -6.12 23.47 3.37
C PHE A 248 -6.24 23.64 1.85
N ALA A 249 -7.46 23.79 1.34
CA ALA A 249 -7.72 23.97 -0.08
C ALA A 249 -8.00 25.45 -0.38
N SER A 250 -7.29 26.02 -1.35
CA SER A 250 -7.37 27.46 -1.67
C SER A 250 -7.47 27.71 -3.18
N LYS A 251 -8.00 28.89 -3.54
CA LYS A 251 -7.83 29.48 -4.87
C LYS A 251 -6.57 30.35 -4.87
N GLY A 252 -5.54 29.83 -5.52
CA GLY A 252 -4.23 30.46 -5.57
C GLY A 252 -3.45 30.31 -4.26
N PRO A 253 -2.29 30.97 -4.19
CA PRO A 253 -1.48 31.00 -2.99
C PRO A 253 -2.22 31.62 -1.80
N VAL A 254 -2.07 31.01 -0.63
CA VAL A 254 -2.69 31.49 0.60
C VAL A 254 -2.09 32.84 0.97
N LYS A 255 -2.95 33.83 1.23
CA LYS A 255 -2.52 35.19 1.57
C LYS A 255 -1.66 35.17 2.84
N GLY A 256 -0.56 35.93 2.87
CA GLY A 256 0.43 35.88 3.95
C GLY A 256 -0.14 36.05 5.36
N ILE A 257 -1.15 36.90 5.55
CA ILE A 257 -1.81 37.10 6.86
C ILE A 257 -2.60 35.85 7.29
N GLU A 258 -3.38 35.25 6.38
CA GLU A 258 -4.14 34.02 6.69
C GLU A 258 -3.19 32.84 6.91
N LEU A 259 -2.14 32.72 6.10
CA LEU A 259 -1.08 31.74 6.31
C LEU A 259 -0.42 31.90 7.69
N THR A 260 -0.19 33.14 8.13
CA THR A 260 0.39 33.41 9.46
C THR A 260 -0.51 32.89 10.57
N LYS A 261 -1.82 33.11 10.48
CA LYS A 261 -2.79 32.57 11.45
C LYS A 261 -2.79 31.04 11.46
N ILE A 262 -2.77 30.41 10.30
CA ILE A 262 -2.72 28.94 10.16
C ILE A 262 -1.46 28.38 10.81
N VAL A 263 -0.29 28.97 10.53
CA VAL A 263 1.00 28.52 11.08
C VAL A 263 1.05 28.71 12.60
N LEU A 264 0.62 29.86 13.13
CA LEU A 264 0.56 30.10 14.58
C LEU A 264 -0.38 29.11 15.27
N LYS A 265 -1.54 28.84 14.68
CA LYS A 265 -2.48 27.84 15.19
C LYS A 265 -1.88 26.43 15.19
N ALA A 266 -1.17 26.06 14.13
CA ALA A 266 -0.47 24.77 14.06
C ALA A 266 0.54 24.63 15.20
N ILE A 267 1.34 25.68 15.47
CA ILE A 267 2.31 25.68 16.58
C ILE A 267 1.58 25.50 17.92
N LEU A 268 0.51 26.25 18.17
CA LEU A 268 -0.27 26.11 19.41
C LEU A 268 -0.86 24.70 19.59
N LEU A 269 -1.35 24.07 18.53
CA LEU A 269 -1.90 22.70 18.59
C LEU A 269 -0.81 21.65 18.83
N LEU A 270 0.36 21.83 18.23
CA LEU A 270 1.52 20.95 18.44
C LEU A 270 2.06 21.06 19.87
N GLU A 271 2.23 22.28 20.37
CA GLU A 271 2.72 22.51 21.74
C GLU A 271 1.75 21.97 22.79
N ASN A 272 0.43 22.13 22.58
CA ASN A 272 -0.61 21.48 23.42
C ASN A 272 -0.54 19.94 23.39
N ALA A 273 -0.04 19.37 22.29
CA ALA A 273 0.21 17.94 22.15
C ALA A 273 1.59 17.51 22.71
N GLU A 274 2.29 18.39 23.44
CA GLU A 274 3.62 18.17 24.02
C GLU A 274 4.72 17.99 22.96
N ILE A 275 4.53 18.62 21.79
CA ILE A 275 5.47 18.60 20.67
C ILE A 275 6.10 19.98 20.55
N GLN A 276 7.42 20.06 20.72
CA GLN A 276 8.15 21.32 20.74
C GLN A 276 8.53 21.73 19.33
N VAL A 277 7.98 22.85 18.85
CA VAL A 277 8.32 23.40 17.53
C VAL A 277 9.56 24.26 17.64
N MET A 278 10.67 23.78 17.09
CA MET A 278 11.96 24.49 17.11
C MET A 278 12.11 25.48 15.96
N GLY A 279 11.38 25.26 14.87
CA GLY A 279 11.43 26.15 13.72
C GLY A 279 10.38 25.84 12.67
N ILE A 280 10.26 26.77 11.72
CA ILE A 280 9.42 26.66 10.54
C ILE A 280 10.29 26.69 9.28
N THR A 281 9.91 25.95 8.24
CA THR A 281 10.57 25.96 6.93
C THR A 281 9.56 26.19 5.81
N SER A 282 9.85 27.14 4.94
CA SER A 282 9.04 27.45 3.75
C SER A 282 9.91 27.89 2.57
N ASP A 283 9.32 27.93 1.37
CA ASP A 283 10.00 28.54 0.22
C ASP A 283 10.07 30.09 0.34
N GLY A 284 10.73 30.72 -0.63
CA GLY A 284 10.92 32.17 -0.69
C GLY A 284 9.83 32.93 -1.46
N ALA A 285 8.64 32.36 -1.67
CA ALA A 285 7.55 33.01 -2.39
C ALA A 285 7.09 34.32 -1.72
N ALA A 286 6.39 35.18 -2.47
CA ALA A 286 5.95 36.48 -1.98
C ALA A 286 5.01 36.36 -0.75
N THR A 287 4.12 35.38 -0.75
CA THR A 287 3.20 35.09 0.37
C THR A 287 3.95 34.63 1.62
N ASN A 288 4.93 33.74 1.47
CA ASN A 288 5.77 33.25 2.57
C ASN A 288 6.66 34.36 3.15
N ARG A 289 7.20 35.24 2.30
CA ARG A 289 7.92 36.44 2.77
C ARG A 289 7.01 37.41 3.52
N SER A 290 5.76 37.55 3.12
CA SER A 290 4.77 38.34 3.86
C SER A 290 4.49 37.74 5.24
N LEU A 291 4.42 36.41 5.35
CA LEU A 291 4.35 35.70 6.65
C LEU A 291 5.58 35.95 7.51
N TRP A 292 6.79 35.86 6.96
CA TRP A 292 8.02 36.13 7.71
C TRP A 292 8.02 37.55 8.28
N ASN A 293 7.66 38.55 7.47
CA ASN A 293 7.56 39.94 7.91
C ASN A 293 6.49 40.11 9.01
N ALA A 294 5.34 39.43 8.90
CA ALA A 294 4.28 39.47 9.90
C ALA A 294 4.71 38.87 11.25
N LEU A 295 5.62 37.88 11.24
CA LEU A 295 6.24 37.31 12.43
C LEU A 295 7.43 38.14 12.95
N GLY A 296 7.76 39.27 12.32
CA GLY A 296 8.87 40.13 12.69
C GLY A 296 10.25 39.58 12.30
N VAL A 297 10.30 38.65 11.35
CA VAL A 297 11.54 38.10 10.78
C VAL A 297 12.05 39.05 9.69
N SER A 298 13.34 39.36 9.74
CA SER A 298 13.99 40.27 8.79
C SER A 298 15.36 39.73 8.39
N GLY A 299 15.59 39.68 7.08
CA GLY A 299 16.88 39.30 6.49
C GLY A 299 17.78 40.49 6.14
N LYS A 300 17.43 41.72 6.53
CA LYS A 300 18.26 42.90 6.25
C LYS A 300 19.52 42.87 7.13
N ALA A 301 20.67 43.26 6.57
CA ALA A 301 21.97 43.18 7.25
C ALA A 301 22.04 43.98 8.56
N ASP A 302 21.35 45.12 8.62
CA ASP A 302 21.25 46.02 9.76
C ASP A 302 20.24 45.55 10.83
N LYS A 303 19.27 44.72 10.44
CA LYS A 303 18.16 44.26 11.29
C LYS A 303 17.92 42.77 11.08
N PHE A 304 18.97 41.98 11.21
CA PHE A 304 18.88 40.53 11.03
C PHE A 304 18.16 39.91 12.23
N LYS A 305 17.01 39.29 11.97
CA LYS A 305 16.24 38.54 12.96
C LYS A 305 15.62 37.34 12.26
N ASN A 306 16.07 36.14 12.61
CA ASN A 306 15.64 34.88 12.01
C ASN A 306 14.75 34.01 12.93
N PHE A 307 14.18 34.61 13.97
CA PHE A 307 13.32 33.92 14.92
C PHE A 307 12.19 34.82 15.40
N PHE A 308 11.14 34.21 15.93
CA PHE A 308 10.08 34.86 16.69
C PHE A 308 9.85 34.10 18.01
N GLU A 309 9.17 34.74 18.96
CA GLU A 309 8.83 34.12 20.25
C GLU A 309 7.73 33.07 20.05
N ASN A 310 7.86 31.93 20.72
CA ASN A 310 6.88 30.86 20.60
C ASN A 310 5.53 31.32 21.19
N PRO A 311 4.41 31.23 20.46
CA PRO A 311 3.11 31.70 20.92
C PRO A 311 2.55 30.93 22.12
N TYR A 312 3.09 29.75 22.45
CA TYR A 312 2.73 28.96 23.62
C TYR A 312 3.63 29.25 24.84
N ASP A 313 4.91 29.53 24.60
CA ASP A 313 5.93 29.74 25.64
C ASP A 313 6.89 30.87 25.23
N PRO A 314 6.71 32.10 25.77
CA PRO A 314 7.50 33.27 25.38
C PRO A 314 9.02 33.11 25.58
N ASN A 315 9.46 32.21 26.45
CA ASN A 315 10.88 31.98 26.71
C ASN A 315 11.56 31.19 25.58
N ARG A 316 10.78 30.52 24.72
CA ARG A 316 11.30 29.73 23.61
C ARG A 316 11.21 30.50 22.30
N LYS A 317 12.19 30.24 21.43
CA LYS A 317 12.30 30.84 20.09
C LYS A 317 11.94 29.81 19.04
N VAL A 318 11.19 30.25 18.03
CA VAL A 318 10.91 29.48 16.82
C VAL A 318 11.74 30.09 15.69
N PHE A 319 12.69 29.32 15.16
CA PHE A 319 13.58 29.77 14.09
C PHE A 319 12.91 29.63 12.72
N VAL A 320 13.19 30.55 11.80
CA VAL A 320 12.63 30.54 10.44
C VAL A 320 13.72 30.19 9.45
N PHE A 321 13.48 29.14 8.66
CA PHE A 321 14.39 28.65 7.64
C PHE A 321 13.74 28.77 6.25
N SER A 322 14.57 29.04 5.25
CA SER A 322 14.16 28.98 3.85
C SER A 322 14.62 27.66 3.23
N ASP A 323 13.85 27.14 2.27
CA ASP A 323 14.23 25.95 1.50
C ASP A 323 15.54 26.16 0.72
N ALA A 324 16.64 25.60 1.23
CA ALA A 324 17.98 25.73 0.66
C ALA A 324 18.08 25.22 -0.78
N PRO A 325 17.58 24.03 -1.14
CA PRO A 325 17.41 23.60 -2.53
C PRO A 325 16.72 24.63 -3.44
N HIS A 326 15.69 25.32 -2.96
CA HIS A 326 15.04 26.38 -3.73
C HIS A 326 15.95 27.58 -3.94
N LEU A 327 16.66 28.03 -2.89
CA LEU A 327 17.62 29.12 -3.00
C LEU A 327 18.71 28.85 -4.03
N LEU A 328 19.26 27.62 -4.07
CA LEU A 328 20.25 27.22 -5.09
C LEU A 328 19.70 27.36 -6.51
N LYS A 329 18.47 26.88 -6.74
CA LYS A 329 17.79 27.04 -8.04
C LYS A 329 17.60 28.52 -8.40
N THR A 330 17.22 29.36 -7.43
CA THR A 330 17.02 30.80 -7.65
C THR A 330 18.32 31.50 -8.05
N VAL A 331 19.43 31.19 -7.36
CA VAL A 331 20.75 31.74 -7.70
C VAL A 331 21.17 31.33 -9.12
N ARG A 332 21.06 30.02 -9.45
CA ARG A 332 21.34 29.53 -10.80
C ARG A 332 20.46 30.21 -11.85
N ASN A 333 19.15 30.26 -11.62
CA ASN A 333 18.20 30.86 -12.57
C ASN A 333 18.46 32.35 -12.79
N ARG A 334 18.82 33.09 -11.73
CA ARG A 334 19.22 34.50 -11.82
C ARG A 334 20.49 34.66 -12.66
N LEU A 335 21.51 33.85 -12.39
CA LEU A 335 22.76 33.89 -13.14
C LEU A 335 22.54 33.53 -14.62
N PHE A 336 21.70 32.53 -14.92
CA PHE A 336 21.36 32.16 -16.29
C PHE A 336 20.55 33.25 -17.01
N ALA A 337 19.56 33.86 -16.36
CA ALA A 337 18.73 34.88 -17.00
C ALA A 337 19.49 36.17 -17.30
N GLU A 338 20.36 36.60 -16.40
CA GLU A 338 21.05 37.89 -16.48
C GLU A 338 22.48 37.78 -17.00
N GLN A 339 22.96 36.55 -17.19
CA GLN A 339 24.31 36.20 -17.64
C GLN A 339 25.46 36.66 -16.73
N LYS A 340 25.17 37.44 -15.67
CA LYS A 340 26.15 37.95 -14.71
C LYS A 340 25.57 38.09 -13.29
N LEU A 341 26.41 37.86 -12.30
CA LEU A 341 26.12 38.05 -10.87
C LEU A 341 27.29 38.74 -10.19
N ARG A 342 27.03 39.67 -9.28
CA ARG A 342 28.08 40.33 -8.48
C ARG A 342 27.83 40.11 -7.00
N ILE A 343 28.83 39.54 -6.32
CA ILE A 343 28.75 39.24 -4.87
C ILE A 343 28.97 40.52 -4.04
N HIS A 344 29.90 41.38 -4.46
CA HIS A 344 30.25 42.61 -3.74
C HIS A 344 30.62 43.71 -4.75
N PRO A 345 30.32 44.99 -4.49
CA PRO A 345 30.67 46.09 -5.40
C PRO A 345 32.13 46.10 -5.86
N ASN A 346 33.05 45.74 -4.96
CA ASN A 346 34.50 45.71 -5.21
C ASN A 346 35.00 44.42 -5.89
N LYS A 347 34.15 43.42 -6.14
CA LYS A 347 34.52 42.16 -6.79
C LYS A 347 34.05 42.14 -8.24
N GLN A 348 34.80 41.42 -9.09
CA GLN A 348 34.41 41.19 -10.48
C GLN A 348 33.11 40.39 -10.58
N TYR A 349 32.43 40.51 -11.72
CA TYR A 349 31.22 39.76 -12.03
C TYR A 349 31.55 38.27 -12.27
N ILE A 350 30.74 37.40 -11.68
CA ILE A 350 30.64 36.00 -12.08
C ILE A 350 29.78 35.97 -13.34
N GLN A 351 30.34 35.51 -14.46
CA GLN A 351 29.64 35.44 -15.73
C GLN A 351 29.25 34.01 -16.06
N TRP A 352 28.08 33.82 -16.66
CA TRP A 352 27.61 32.52 -17.12
C TRP A 352 28.52 31.94 -18.23
N SER A 353 29.08 32.82 -19.06
CA SER A 353 30.03 32.48 -20.14
C SER A 353 31.26 31.70 -19.65
N PHE A 354 31.71 31.88 -18.40
CA PHE A 354 32.80 31.11 -17.84
C PHE A 354 32.45 29.63 -17.74
N TYR A 355 31.22 29.31 -17.33
CA TYR A 355 30.75 27.93 -17.21
C TYR A 355 30.57 27.28 -18.59
N GLU A 356 30.05 28.03 -19.57
CA GLU A 356 29.92 27.56 -20.95
C GLU A 356 31.27 27.27 -21.59
N LYS A 357 32.26 28.13 -21.37
CA LYS A 357 33.63 27.92 -21.85
C LYS A 357 34.21 26.63 -21.26
N VAL A 358 34.13 26.45 -19.94
CA VAL A 358 34.59 25.24 -19.25
C VAL A 358 33.96 24.00 -19.87
N PHE A 359 32.63 23.99 -20.05
CA PHE A 359 31.93 22.86 -20.68
C PHE A 359 32.37 22.63 -22.13
N SER A 360 32.59 23.69 -22.90
CA SER A 360 33.01 23.59 -24.30
C SER A 360 34.41 23.02 -24.47
N TYR A 361 35.34 23.34 -23.56
CA TYR A 361 36.70 22.81 -23.56
C TYR A 361 36.73 21.36 -23.08
N ASP A 362 36.05 21.06 -21.97
CA ASP A 362 36.00 19.72 -21.38
C ASP A 362 35.26 18.71 -22.29
N SER A 363 34.31 19.18 -23.09
CA SER A 363 33.59 18.32 -24.05
C SER A 363 34.45 17.87 -25.24
N LYS A 364 35.59 18.53 -25.50
CA LYS A 364 36.50 18.17 -26.60
C LYS A 364 37.53 17.10 -26.19
N THR A 365 37.75 16.92 -24.90
CA THR A 365 38.72 15.96 -24.36
C THR A 365 38.07 14.60 -24.10
N MET A 366 38.78 13.50 -24.43
CA MET A 366 38.32 12.14 -24.12
C MET A 366 38.25 11.88 -22.60
N LEU A 367 39.20 12.44 -21.83
CA LEU A 367 39.19 12.42 -20.37
C LEU A 367 38.58 13.72 -19.85
N LYS A 368 37.33 13.63 -19.39
CA LYS A 368 36.61 14.79 -18.84
C LYS A 368 37.02 15.08 -17.40
N ILE A 369 37.38 16.33 -17.13
CA ILE A 369 37.63 16.88 -15.80
C ILE A 369 36.29 17.13 -15.08
N CYS A 370 35.24 17.52 -15.80
CA CYS A 370 33.93 17.83 -15.24
C CYS A 370 32.82 16.89 -15.79
N PRO A 371 32.90 15.56 -15.55
CA PRO A 371 32.00 14.57 -16.20
C PRO A 371 30.52 14.72 -15.80
N LYS A 372 30.23 15.40 -14.68
CA LYS A 372 28.86 15.64 -14.22
C LYS A 372 28.18 16.79 -14.97
N LEU A 373 28.94 17.70 -15.59
CA LEU A 373 28.40 18.77 -16.41
C LEU A 373 27.94 18.20 -17.75
N THR A 374 26.65 18.37 -18.01
CA THR A 374 26.01 17.95 -19.25
C THR A 374 25.34 19.14 -19.90
N LYS A 375 25.00 19.00 -21.19
CA LYS A 375 24.28 20.04 -21.96
C LYS A 375 23.02 20.54 -21.24
N SER A 376 22.33 19.67 -20.50
CA SER A 376 21.13 20.02 -19.71
C SER A 376 21.37 21.00 -18.55
N HIS A 377 22.62 21.24 -18.13
CA HIS A 377 22.95 22.28 -17.15
C HIS A 377 22.94 23.68 -17.77
N PHE A 378 23.09 23.76 -19.09
CA PHE A 378 23.19 25.00 -19.86
C PHE A 378 21.90 25.30 -20.64
N ASP A 379 21.26 24.28 -21.20
CA ASP A 379 19.99 24.40 -21.92
C ASP A 379 18.79 24.37 -20.95
N LEU A 380 18.64 25.43 -20.15
CA LEU A 380 17.60 25.50 -19.12
C LEU A 380 16.22 25.85 -19.69
N ASN A 381 15.42 24.83 -19.97
CA ASN A 381 13.96 24.93 -20.20
C ASN A 381 13.15 24.96 -18.87
N ASN A 382 11.83 25.17 -18.95
CA ASN A 382 10.98 25.28 -17.76
C ASN A 382 11.04 24.05 -16.82
N LEU A 383 11.22 22.84 -17.36
CA LEU A 383 11.31 21.61 -16.58
C LEU A 383 12.69 21.45 -15.90
N THR A 384 13.76 21.78 -16.61
CA THR A 384 15.14 21.67 -16.11
C THR A 384 15.45 22.75 -15.07
N LYS A 385 14.85 23.95 -15.19
CA LYS A 385 14.87 25.00 -14.15
C LYS A 385 14.32 24.52 -12.81
N MET A 386 13.43 23.53 -12.79
CA MET A 386 12.90 23.00 -11.53
C MET A 386 13.77 21.91 -10.90
N LYS A 387 14.71 21.32 -11.66
CA LYS A 387 15.60 20.26 -11.17
C LYS A 387 16.73 20.84 -10.32
N VAL A 388 16.74 20.49 -9.04
CA VAL A 388 17.80 20.86 -8.07
C VAL A 388 19.13 20.24 -8.47
N LYS A 389 19.13 19.01 -9.02
CA LYS A 389 20.33 18.30 -9.50
C LYS A 389 21.19 19.12 -10.46
N PHE A 390 20.59 20.01 -11.24
CA PHE A 390 21.32 20.87 -12.20
C PHE A 390 21.68 22.24 -11.61
N ALA A 391 21.34 22.51 -10.35
CA ALA A 391 21.71 23.71 -9.62
C ALA A 391 22.78 23.45 -8.55
N SER A 392 22.76 22.25 -7.95
CA SER A 392 23.81 21.72 -7.08
C SER A 392 24.96 21.14 -7.88
#